data_AF-A0A316JCR2-F1
#
_entry.id   AF-A0A316JCR2-F1
#
_cell.length_a   1.000
_cell.length_b   1.000
_cell.length_c   1.000
_cell.angle_alpha   90.00
_cell.angle_beta   90.00
_cell.angle_gamma   90.00
#
_symmetry.space_group_name_H-M   'P 1'
#
loop_
_entity.id
_entity.type
_entity.pdbx_description
1 polymer ?
#
loop_
_entity_poly.entity_id
_entity_poly.type
_entity_poly.pdbx_seq_one_letter_code
_entity_poly.pdbx_strand_id
1 'polypeptide(L)'
;MTTSAFNSKSAFELQLAGYGLTTAKLFYHMPDHPHLLQLFVWQEYDLAPDFPALYRFIEFWQKKIDGPLHSVSYAHCRLLGPSDWKNVTGEIVLH
;
A
#
# COMPACT_ATOMS: atom_id res chain seq x y z
N MET A 1 -31.31 -17.35 2.23
CA MET A 1 -29.98 -17.05 2.78
C MET A 1 -29.20 -16.33 1.70
N THR A 2 -29.19 -15.00 1.74
CA THR A 2 -28.58 -14.16 0.70
C THR A 2 -27.10 -13.99 1.02
N THR A 3 -26.24 -14.57 0.19
CA THR A 3 -24.79 -14.37 0.23
C THR A 3 -24.50 -12.89 0.04
N SER A 4 -24.08 -12.22 1.11
CA SER A 4 -23.43 -10.91 1.04
C SER A 4 -22.19 -11.09 0.18
N ALA A 5 -22.23 -10.61 -1.07
CA ALA A 5 -21.05 -10.56 -1.92
C ALA A 5 -19.96 -9.82 -1.13
N PHE A 6 -18.81 -10.45 -0.94
CA PHE A 6 -17.62 -9.80 -0.40
C PHE A 6 -17.32 -8.60 -1.30
N ASN A 7 -17.73 -7.41 -0.86
CA ASN A 7 -17.52 -6.17 -1.59
C ASN A 7 -16.07 -5.71 -1.37
N SER A 8 -15.11 -6.45 -1.93
CA SER A 8 -13.74 -5.99 -2.03
C SER A 8 -13.69 -4.93 -3.13
N LYS A 9 -13.40 -3.68 -2.75
CA LYS A 9 -13.21 -2.61 -3.74
C LYS A 9 -12.14 -3.01 -4.75
N SER A 10 -12.38 -2.72 -6.03
CA SER A 10 -11.37 -2.95 -7.05
C SER A 10 -10.17 -2.03 -6.83
N ALA A 11 -9.00 -2.41 -7.38
CA ALA A 11 -7.81 -1.55 -7.40
C ALA A 11 -8.11 -0.15 -7.95
N PHE A 12 -8.95 -0.06 -8.99
CA PHE A 12 -9.35 1.21 -9.59
C PHE A 12 -10.25 2.04 -8.66
N GLU A 13 -11.20 1.42 -7.97
CA GLU A 13 -12.05 2.12 -6.98
C GLU A 13 -11.25 2.65 -5.80
N LEU A 14 -10.21 1.93 -5.36
CA LEU A 14 -9.29 2.40 -4.34
C LEU A 14 -8.49 3.60 -4.84
N GLN A 15 -7.95 3.54 -6.05
CA GLN A 15 -7.24 4.67 -6.67
C GLN A 15 -8.14 5.91 -6.80
N LEU A 16 -9.38 5.73 -7.26
CA LEU A 16 -10.36 6.81 -7.38
C LEU A 16 -10.74 7.41 -6.00
N ALA A 17 -10.70 6.58 -4.95
CA ALA A 17 -10.87 7.01 -3.56
C ALA A 17 -9.60 7.66 -2.96
N GLY A 18 -8.53 7.85 -3.74
CA GLY A 18 -7.30 8.53 -3.34
C GLY A 18 -6.20 7.62 -2.79
N TYR A 19 -6.40 6.29 -2.82
CA TYR A 19 -5.35 5.35 -2.41
C TYR A 19 -4.27 5.25 -3.50
N GLY A 20 -3.03 5.04 -3.07
CA GLY A 20 -1.91 4.71 -3.94
C GLY A 20 -1.29 3.37 -3.57
N LEU A 21 -0.71 2.71 -4.55
CA LEU A 21 0.03 1.47 -4.31
C LEU A 21 1.30 1.80 -3.53
N THR A 22 1.40 1.25 -2.32
CA THR A 22 2.54 1.46 -1.42
C THR A 22 3.33 0.17 -1.35
N THR A 23 4.63 0.25 -1.65
CA THR A 23 5.56 -0.86 -1.51
C THR A 23 6.53 -0.55 -0.37
N ALA A 24 6.58 -1.41 0.64
CA ALA A 24 7.49 -1.31 1.76
C ALA A 24 8.48 -2.49 1.78
N LYS A 25 9.75 -2.17 1.99
CA LYS A 25 10.84 -3.11 2.25
C LYS A 25 11.09 -3.13 3.74
N LEU A 26 10.79 -4.24 4.38
CA LEU A 26 10.98 -4.48 5.81
C LEU A 26 12.22 -5.35 5.99
N PHE A 27 13.25 -4.77 6.60
CA PHE A 27 14.45 -5.50 6.99
C PHE A 27 14.33 -5.91 8.45
N TYR A 28 14.61 -7.17 8.75
CA TYR A 28 14.48 -7.71 10.09
C TYR A 28 15.57 -8.74 10.38
N HIS A 29 15.85 -8.97 11.65
CA HIS A 29 16.79 -10.00 12.08
C HIS A 29 16.09 -11.33 12.29
N MET A 30 16.74 -12.40 11.86
CA MET A 30 16.26 -13.76 12.12
C MET A 30 16.39 -14.07 13.62
N PRO A 31 15.33 -14.55 14.31
CA PRO A 31 15.32 -14.73 15.77
C PRO A 31 16.46 -15.61 16.30
N ASP A 32 16.76 -16.69 15.58
CA ASP A 32 17.81 -17.67 15.86
C ASP A 32 19.19 -17.26 15.32
N HIS A 33 19.23 -16.27 14.41
CA HIS A 33 20.46 -15.77 13.80
C HIS A 33 20.47 -14.24 13.73
N PRO A 34 20.74 -13.52 14.83
CA PRO A 34 20.63 -12.06 14.89
C PRO A 34 21.57 -11.32 13.93
N HIS A 35 22.64 -11.95 13.44
CA HIS A 35 23.52 -11.33 12.44
C HIS A 35 23.01 -11.45 11.00
N LEU A 36 21.96 -12.25 10.77
CA LEU A 36 21.33 -12.40 9.47
C LEU A 36 20.20 -11.38 9.32
N LEU A 37 20.34 -10.50 8.33
CA LEU A 37 19.32 -9.54 7.95
C LEU A 37 18.51 -10.10 6.77
N GLN A 38 17.20 -10.26 6.95
CA GLN A 38 16.29 -10.70 5.90
C GLN A 38 15.41 -9.56 5.42
N LEU A 39 15.06 -9.58 4.13
CA LEU A 39 14.13 -8.65 3.49
C LEU A 39 12.76 -9.30 3.30
N PHE A 40 11.71 -8.62 3.76
CA PHE A 40 10.33 -8.89 3.40
C PHE A 40 9.77 -7.70 2.60
N VAL A 41 9.13 -7.99 1.46
CA VAL A 41 8.48 -6.96 0.63
C VAL A 41 6.99 -7.03 0.88
N TRP A 42 6.45 -5.94 1.40
CA TRP A 42 5.03 -5.73 1.59
C TRP A 42 4.51 -4.77 0.54
N GLN A 43 3.32 -5.02 0.01
CA GLN A 43 2.69 -4.14 -0.96
C GLN A 43 1.18 -4.13 -0.77
N GLU A 44 0.60 -2.94 -0.63
CA GLU A 44 -0.84 -2.75 -0.46
C GLU A 44 -1.26 -1.34 -0.89
N TYR A 45 -2.54 -1.13 -1.16
CA TYR A 45 -3.11 0.20 -1.32
C TYR A 45 -3.17 0.94 0.02
N ASP A 46 -2.63 2.15 0.05
CA ASP A 46 -2.59 2.98 1.27
C ASP A 46 -2.87 4.46 0.97
N LEU A 47 -3.16 5.23 2.01
CA LEU A 47 -3.46 6.66 1.93
C LEU A 47 -2.28 7.49 2.40
N ALA A 48 -1.62 8.21 1.49
CA ALA A 48 -0.63 9.21 1.86
C ALA A 48 -1.30 10.51 2.37
N PRO A 49 -0.70 11.22 3.34
CA PRO A 49 0.61 10.98 3.96
C PRO A 49 0.57 10.08 5.21
N ASP A 50 -0.61 9.64 5.64
CA ASP A 50 -0.81 9.00 6.95
C ASP A 50 -0.45 7.51 6.96
N PHE A 51 -0.43 6.83 5.80
CA PHE A 51 -0.09 5.42 5.61
C PHE A 51 -0.71 4.45 6.64
N PRO A 52 -2.04 4.52 6.90
CA PRO A 52 -2.68 3.71 7.93
C PRO A 52 -2.56 2.19 7.71
N ALA A 53 -2.44 1.69 6.48
CA ALA A 53 -2.26 0.27 6.23
C ALA A 53 -0.84 -0.21 6.60
N LEU A 54 0.19 0.56 6.21
CA LEU A 54 1.58 0.27 6.55
C LEU A 54 1.81 0.28 8.07
N TYR A 55 1.32 1.30 8.79
CA TYR A 55 1.49 1.36 10.24
C TYR A 55 0.79 0.21 10.95
N ARG A 56 -0.41 -0.17 10.51
CA ARG A 56 -1.11 -1.35 11.05
C ARG A 56 -0.33 -2.63 10.81
N PHE A 57 0.31 -2.76 9.65
CA PHE A 57 1.16 -3.91 9.35
C PHE A 57 2.42 -3.94 10.23
N ILE A 58 3.06 -2.80 10.46
CA ILE A 58 4.22 -2.70 11.37
C ILE A 58 3.82 -3.05 12.81
N GLU A 59 2.68 -2.55 13.29
CA GLU A 59 2.16 -2.93 14.61
C GLU A 59 1.89 -4.43 14.70
N PHE A 60 1.30 -5.02 13.66
CA PHE A 60 1.08 -6.45 13.58
C PHE A 60 2.41 -7.21 13.66
N TRP A 61 3.42 -6.78 12.88
CA TRP A 61 4.76 -7.37 12.88
C TRP A 61 5.35 -7.41 14.29
N GLN A 62 5.38 -6.26 14.96
CA GLN A 62 5.92 -6.14 16.32
C GLN A 62 5.19 -7.02 17.35
N LYS A 63 3.89 -7.28 17.15
CA LYS A 63 3.06 -8.07 18.07
C LYS A 63 3.09 -9.57 17.79
N LYS A 64 3.37 -9.99 16.56
CA LYS A 64 3.13 -11.35 16.08
C LYS A 64 4.33 -12.06 15.48
N ILE A 65 5.38 -11.33 15.10
CA ILE A 65 6.56 -11.89 14.46
C ILE A 65 7.75 -11.71 15.41
N ASP A 66 8.42 -12.83 15.74
CA ASP A 66 9.52 -12.84 16.70
C ASP A 66 10.77 -12.09 16.21
N GLY A 67 10.94 -11.97 14.89
CA GLY A 67 12.08 -11.31 14.27
C GLY A 67 12.02 -9.79 14.42
N PRO A 68 12.94 -9.15 15.18
CA PRO A 68 12.89 -7.73 15.43
C PRO A 68 13.15 -6.96 14.13
N LEU A 69 12.31 -5.96 13.90
CA LEU A 69 12.41 -5.10 12.74
C LEU A 69 13.64 -4.19 12.88
N HIS A 70 14.52 -4.21 11.89
CA HIS A 70 15.70 -3.35 11.83
C HIS A 70 15.38 -2.01 11.18
N SER A 71 14.77 -2.04 9.99
CA SER A 71 14.46 -0.83 9.23
C SER A 71 13.34 -1.05 8.23
N VAL A 72 12.54 -0.01 7.98
CA VAL A 72 11.52 0.00 6.93
C VAL A 72 11.83 1.12 5.95
N SER A 73 11.84 0.80 4.66
CA SER A 73 11.91 1.78 3.58
C SER A 73 10.70 1.59 2.68
N TYR A 74 9.97 2.66 2.37
CA TYR A 74 8.76 2.57 1.58
C TYR A 74 8.76 3.57 0.43
N ALA A 75 8.09 3.20 -0.64
CA ALA A 75 7.76 4.07 -1.75
C ALA A 75 6.25 4.04 -1.93
N HIS A 76 5.65 5.22 -2.02
CA HIS A 76 4.23 5.37 -2.31
C HIS A 76 4.07 5.86 -3.73
N CYS A 77 3.49 5.02 -4.58
CA CYS A 77 3.03 5.44 -5.88
C CYS A 77 1.56 5.81 -5.75
N ARG A 78 1.29 7.11 -5.62
CA ARG A 78 -0.05 7.64 -5.90
C ARG A 78 -0.26 7.47 -7.40
N LEU A 79 -0.66 6.27 -7.81
CA LEU A 79 -1.02 5.99 -9.20
C LEU A 79 -2.25 6.83 -9.54
N LEU A 80 -1.98 8.01 -10.10
CA LEU A 80 -2.66 8.48 -11.29
C LEU A 80 -1.55 8.59 -12.34
N GLY A 81 -1.64 7.79 -13.40
CA GLY A 81 -0.81 7.98 -14.58
C GLY A 81 -1.00 9.39 -15.15
N PRO A 82 -0.06 9.89 -15.98
CA PRO A 82 0.05 11.32 -16.30
C PRO A 82 -1.19 12.03 -16.91
N SER A 83 -2.32 11.35 -17.20
CA SER A 83 -3.43 11.88 -18.00
C SER A 83 -4.88 11.55 -17.56
N ASP A 84 -5.14 10.78 -16.50
CA ASP A 84 -6.09 9.65 -16.72
C ASP A 84 -7.55 9.68 -16.22
N TRP A 85 -8.11 10.72 -15.60
CA TRP A 85 -9.58 10.93 -15.72
C TRP A 85 -10.04 12.31 -15.26
N LYS A 86 -10.66 13.06 -16.17
CA LYS A 86 -11.64 14.10 -15.85
C LYS A 86 -12.92 13.77 -16.58
N ASN A 87 -14.07 13.88 -15.91
CA ASN A 87 -15.34 13.95 -16.62
C ASN A 87 -15.41 15.33 -17.28
N VAL A 88 -15.20 15.38 -18.59
CA VAL A 88 -15.25 16.61 -19.37
C VAL A 88 -16.59 16.61 -20.10
N THR A 89 -17.47 17.55 -19.76
CA THR A 89 -18.79 17.69 -20.39
C THR A 89 -18.72 18.37 -21.76
N GLY A 90 -17.57 18.94 -22.14
CA GLY A 90 -17.32 19.50 -23.46
C GLY A 90 -15.86 19.92 -23.64
N GLU A 91 -15.31 19.65 -24.83
CA GLU A 91 -13.96 20.01 -25.24
C GLU A 91 -14.03 21.05 -26.37
N ILE A 92 -13.28 22.14 -26.25
CA ILE A 92 -13.14 23.16 -27.31
C ILE A 92 -11.71 23.09 -27.83
N VAL A 93 -11.54 22.59 -29.05
CA VAL A 93 -10.24 22.53 -29.73
C VAL A 93 -10.10 23.79 -30.58
N LEU A 94 -9.01 24.53 -30.40
CA LEU A 94 -8.64 25.68 -31.24
C LEU A 94 -7.46 25.27 -32.13
N HIS A 95 -7.56 25.58 -33.42
CA HIS A 95 -6.50 25.40 -34.44
C HIS A 95 -5.65 26.65 -34.60
#